data_AF-J8DJK9-F1
#
_entry.id   AF-J8DJK9-F1
#
_cell.length_a   1.000
_cell.length_b   1.000
_cell.length_c   1.000
_cell.angle_alpha   90.00
_cell.angle_beta   90.00
_cell.angle_gamma   90.00
#
_symmetry.space_group_name_H-M   'P 1'
#
loop_
_entity.id
_entity.type
_entity.pdbx_description
1 polymer ?
#
loop_
_entity_poly.entity_id
_entity_poly.type
_entity_poly.pdbx_seq_one_letter_code
_entity_poly.pdbx_strand_id
1 'polypeptide(L)'
;MTNKQIGLLVMVYGTPESLDEVEAYYTHIRHGRKSSEEALQDLIGRYKAIGGISPLAKITKEQAHKLTDSMNKMFTEYEFVCYLGLKHIARFRSFI
;
A
#
# COMPACT_ATOMS: atom_id res chain seq x y z
N MET A 1 -22.73 15.73 -19.44
CA MET A 1 -21.50 15.30 -20.14
C MET A 1 -20.82 14.29 -19.24
N THR A 2 -20.53 13.09 -19.72
CA THR A 2 -19.75 12.10 -18.98
C THR A 2 -18.30 12.57 -18.99
N ASN A 3 -17.80 13.09 -17.87
CA ASN A 3 -16.39 13.43 -17.74
C ASN A 3 -15.56 12.17 -18.02
N LYS A 4 -14.52 12.31 -18.85
CA LYS A 4 -13.66 11.19 -19.22
C LYS A 4 -12.83 10.79 -17.99
N GLN A 5 -12.89 9.52 -17.61
CA GLN A 5 -12.15 9.01 -16.45
C GLN A 5 -10.67 8.78 -16.79
N ILE A 6 -9.79 9.16 -15.85
CA ILE A 6 -8.35 8.91 -15.90
C ILE A 6 -7.97 8.08 -14.67
N GLY A 7 -7.36 6.91 -14.89
CA GLY A 7 -6.80 6.10 -13.82
C GLY A 7 -5.47 6.67 -13.31
N LEU A 8 -5.39 6.93 -12.01
CA LEU A 8 -4.17 7.32 -11.30
C LEU A 8 -3.61 6.11 -10.55
N LEU A 9 -2.56 5.49 -11.07
CA LEU A 9 -1.87 4.38 -10.39
C LEU A 9 -0.76 4.93 -9.49
N VAL A 10 -0.99 4.91 -8.17
CA VAL A 10 0.00 5.26 -7.16
C VAL A 10 0.72 3.97 -6.72
N MET A 11 1.99 3.84 -7.12
CA MET A 11 2.81 2.68 -6.77
C MET A 11 3.59 2.92 -5.48
N VAL A 12 3.59 1.92 -4.60
CA VAL A 12 4.39 1.93 -3.37
C VAL A 12 4.98 0.56 -3.08
N TYR A 13 5.99 0.54 -2.22
CA TYR A 13 6.61 -0.70 -1.76
C TYR A 13 5.61 -1.65 -1.09
N GLY A 14 4.68 -1.08 -0.30
CA GLY A 14 3.71 -1.81 0.51
C GLY A 14 4.25 -2.16 1.90
N THR A 15 3.36 -2.32 2.86
CA THR A 15 3.68 -2.75 4.23
C THR A 15 2.52 -3.63 4.74
N PRO A 16 2.78 -4.62 5.60
CA PRO A 16 1.73 -5.46 6.20
C PRO A 16 0.68 -4.62 6.93
N GLU A 17 -0.60 -4.98 6.76
CA GLU A 17 -1.72 -4.38 7.52
C GLU A 17 -1.98 -5.12 8.84
N SER A 18 -1.34 -6.27 9.05
CA SER A 18 -1.37 -7.05 10.30
C SER A 18 -0.05 -7.81 10.53
N LEU A 19 0.17 -8.30 11.74
CA LEU A 19 1.35 -9.12 12.05
C LEU A 19 1.34 -10.47 11.32
N ASP A 20 0.16 -11.02 11.05
CA ASP A 20 -0.01 -12.31 10.36
C ASP A 20 0.41 -12.23 8.88
N GLU A 21 0.45 -11.01 8.31
CA GLU A 21 0.91 -10.76 6.94
C GLU A 21 2.44 -10.61 6.81
N VAL A 22 3.17 -10.48 7.93
CA VAL A 22 4.61 -10.18 7.92
C VAL A 22 5.43 -11.29 7.24
N GLU A 23 5.13 -12.57 7.48
CA GLU A 23 5.86 -13.67 6.84
C GLU A 23 5.67 -13.67 5.33
N ALA A 24 4.42 -13.54 4.86
CA ALA A 24 4.09 -13.53 3.44
C ALA A 24 4.75 -12.35 2.72
N TYR A 25 4.66 -11.15 3.30
CA TYR A 25 5.33 -9.95 2.83
C TYR A 25 6.85 -10.14 2.73
N TYR A 26 7.47 -10.64 3.80
CA TYR A 26 8.92 -10.80 3.85
C TYR A 26 9.42 -11.87 2.87
N THR A 27 8.66 -12.95 2.72
CA THR A 27 8.92 -13.99 1.72
C THR A 27 8.84 -13.43 0.30
N HIS A 28 7.86 -12.56 0.01
CA HIS A 28 7.74 -11.92 -1.29
C HIS A 28 8.90 -10.94 -1.58
N ILE A 29 9.37 -10.19 -0.59
CA ILE A 29 10.59 -9.36 -0.71
C ILE A 29 11.79 -10.22 -1.10
N ARG A 30 11.87 -11.43 -0.52
CA ARG A 30 12.96 -12.38 -0.75
C ARG A 30 12.74 -13.29 -1.96
N HIS A 31 11.88 -12.89 -2.90
CA HIS A 31 11.61 -13.63 -4.14
C HIS A 31 11.18 -15.09 -3.89
N GLY A 32 10.33 -15.32 -2.88
CA GLY A 32 9.80 -16.63 -2.52
C GLY A 32 10.67 -17.42 -1.54
N ARG A 33 11.88 -16.92 -1.19
CA ARG A 33 12.77 -17.59 -0.23
C ARG A 33 12.37 -17.26 1.20
N LYS A 34 11.80 -18.24 1.90
CA LYS A 34 11.51 -18.12 3.34
C LYS A 34 12.78 -17.82 4.14
N SER A 35 12.64 -16.98 5.16
CA SER A 35 13.69 -16.70 6.15
C SER A 35 13.72 -17.77 7.24
N SER A 36 14.78 -17.77 8.07
CA SER A 36 14.75 -18.55 9.30
C SER A 36 13.70 -18.02 10.27
N GLU A 37 13.27 -18.86 11.20
CA GLU A 37 12.27 -18.47 12.19
C GLU A 37 12.79 -17.31 13.06
N GLU A 38 14.06 -17.32 13.44
CA GLU A 38 14.67 -16.26 14.25
C GLU A 38 14.62 -14.90 13.54
N ALA A 39 14.92 -14.88 12.24
CA ALA A 39 14.87 -13.66 11.44
C ALA A 39 13.44 -13.14 11.24
N LEU A 40 12.45 -14.05 11.13
CA LEU A 40 11.04 -13.69 11.07
C LEU A 40 10.57 -13.10 12.40
N GLN A 41 10.92 -13.72 13.52
CA GLN A 41 10.56 -13.23 14.85
C GLN A 41 11.20 -11.87 15.17
N ASP A 42 12.45 -11.64 14.75
CA ASP A 42 13.09 -10.32 14.86
C ASP A 42 12.29 -9.24 14.09
N LEU A 43 11.88 -9.55 12.86
CA LEU A 43 11.06 -8.63 12.06
C LEU A 43 9.70 -8.36 12.69
N ILE A 44 9.01 -9.39 13.20
CA ILE A 44 7.74 -9.25 13.94
C ILE A 44 7.95 -8.40 15.20
N GLY A 45 9.06 -8.58 15.92
CA GLY A 45 9.45 -7.78 17.08
C GLY A 45 9.56 -6.28 16.75
N ARG A 46 10.14 -5.94 15.60
CA ARG A 46 10.23 -4.56 15.11
C ARG A 46 8.85 -3.94 14.85
N TYR A 47 7.93 -4.70 14.25
CA TYR A 47 6.54 -4.23 14.07
C TYR A 47 5.82 -4.05 15.42
N LYS A 48 5.97 -4.98 16.37
CA LYS A 48 5.39 -4.84 17.72
C LYS A 48 5.92 -3.61 18.45
N ALA A 49 7.21 -3.33 18.34
CA ALA A 49 7.85 -2.16 18.98
C ALA A 49 7.27 -0.82 18.49
N ILE A 50 6.71 -0.77 17.28
CA ILE A 50 6.05 0.43 16.73
C ILE A 50 4.53 0.42 16.87
N GLY A 51 3.96 -0.49 17.67
CA GLY A 51 2.51 -0.58 17.90
C GLY A 51 1.78 -1.66 17.09
N GLY A 52 2.52 -2.61 16.49
CA GLY A 52 1.99 -3.80 15.82
C GLY A 52 1.74 -3.65 14.32
N ILE A 53 1.37 -2.46 13.85
CA ILE A 53 1.12 -2.19 12.43
C ILE A 53 1.89 -0.92 12.02
N SER A 54 2.47 -0.92 10.82
CA SER A 54 3.15 0.27 10.31
C SER A 54 2.15 1.40 10.02
N PRO A 55 2.39 2.64 10.51
CA PRO A 55 1.55 3.79 10.17
C PRO A 55 1.61 4.13 8.67
N LEU A 56 2.61 3.61 7.94
CA LEU A 56 2.82 3.90 6.53
C LEU A 56 1.64 3.49 5.65
N ALA A 57 0.94 2.40 5.96
CA ALA A 57 -0.23 1.97 5.18
C ALA A 57 -1.33 3.05 5.21
N LYS A 58 -1.59 3.63 6.38
CA LYS A 58 -2.55 4.73 6.55
C LYS A 58 -2.07 5.99 5.84
N ILE A 59 -0.81 6.36 6.04
CA ILE A 59 -0.21 7.56 5.43
C ILE A 59 -0.26 7.49 3.90
N THR A 60 0.06 6.34 3.30
CA THR A 60 -0.02 6.14 1.86
C THR A 60 -1.44 6.31 1.33
N LYS A 61 -2.45 5.77 2.02
CA LYS A 61 -3.87 5.95 1.64
C LYS A 61 -4.26 7.43 1.69
N GLU A 62 -3.88 8.14 2.76
CA GLU A 62 -4.14 9.58 2.89
C GLU A 62 -3.45 10.41 1.80
N GLN A 63 -2.21 10.09 1.45
CA GLN A 63 -1.48 10.73 0.35
C GLN A 63 -2.16 10.50 -0.99
N ALA A 64 -2.58 9.26 -1.28
CA ALA A 64 -3.28 8.91 -2.51
C ALA A 64 -4.63 9.64 -2.64
N HIS A 65 -5.41 9.72 -1.55
CA HIS A 65 -6.65 10.48 -1.53
C HIS A 65 -6.40 11.98 -1.77
N LYS A 66 -5.48 12.60 -1.03
CA LYS A 66 -5.17 14.03 -1.20
C LYS A 66 -4.65 14.37 -2.60
N LEU A 67 -3.87 13.47 -3.20
CA LEU A 67 -3.42 13.60 -4.57
C LEU A 67 -4.61 13.59 -5.54
N THR A 68 -5.51 12.61 -5.38
CA THR A 68 -6.72 12.47 -6.21
C THR A 68 -7.62 13.71 -6.11
N ASP A 69 -7.87 14.19 -4.89
CA ASP A 69 -8.64 15.41 -4.64
C ASP A 69 -7.99 16.63 -5.32
N SER A 70 -6.65 16.72 -5.26
CA SER A 70 -5.91 17.83 -5.88
C SER A 70 -6.00 17.77 -7.41
N MET A 71 -5.95 16.58 -8.01
CA MET A 71 -6.13 16.40 -9.45
C MET A 71 -7.55 16.76 -9.89
N ASN A 72 -8.57 16.29 -9.18
CA ASN A 72 -9.97 16.60 -9.48
C ASN A 72 -10.32 18.09 -9.26
N LYS A 73 -9.59 18.80 -8.39
CA LYS A 73 -9.73 20.27 -8.25
C LYS A 73 -9.03 21.04 -9.37
N MET A 74 -7.89 20.55 -9.84
CA MET A 74 -7.07 21.24 -10.86
C MET A 74 -7.59 21.02 -12.28
N PHE A 75 -8.16 19.84 -12.55
CA PHE A 75 -8.63 19.43 -13.87
C PHE A 75 -10.12 19.09 -13.82
N THR A 76 -10.97 19.99 -14.31
CA THR A 76 -12.44 19.83 -14.26
C THR A 76 -13.01 19.06 -15.46
N GLU A 77 -12.20 18.86 -16.51
CA GLU A 77 -12.58 18.14 -17.73
C GLU A 77 -12.52 16.61 -17.58
N TYR A 78 -11.82 16.14 -16.55
CA TYR A 78 -11.58 14.73 -16.28
C TYR A 78 -12.04 14.36 -14.87
N GLU A 79 -12.29 13.07 -14.67
CA GLU A 79 -12.47 12.49 -13.34
C GLU A 79 -11.30 11.55 -13.07
N PHE A 80 -10.50 11.87 -12.05
CA PHE A 80 -9.38 11.04 -11.63
C PHE A 80 -9.84 9.99 -10.64
N VAL A 81 -9.55 8.72 -10.95
CA VAL A 81 -9.84 7.55 -10.10
C VAL A 81 -8.52 6.90 -9.69
N CYS A 82 -8.28 6.79 -8.38
CA CYS A 82 -6.99 6.33 -7.87
C CYS A 82 -6.97 4.83 -7.54
N TYR A 83 -5.82 4.21 -7.84
CA TYR A 83 -5.51 2.81 -7.57
C TYR A 83 -4.17 2.74 -6.85
N LEU A 84 -4.09 1.97 -5.76
CA LEU A 84 -2.81 1.69 -5.12
C LEU A 84 -2.22 0.38 -5.67
N GLY A 85 -1.00 0.48 -6.21
CA GLY A 85 -0.18 -0.66 -6.58
C GLY A 85 0.84 -0.98 -5.50
N LEU A 86 0.64 -2.07 -4.76
CA LEU A 86 1.54 -2.51 -3.69
C LEU A 86 2.49 -3.59 -4.22
N LYS A 87 3.80 -3.34 -4.18
CA LYS A 87 4.79 -4.27 -4.75
C LYS A 87 4.90 -5.61 -4.02
N HIS A 88 4.84 -5.60 -2.70
CA HIS A 88 5.16 -6.76 -1.85
C HIS A 88 3.98 -7.29 -1.02
N ILE A 89 2.81 -6.69 -1.17
CA ILE A 89 1.59 -7.10 -0.48
C ILE A 89 0.60 -7.62 -1.51
N ALA A 90 -0.14 -8.66 -1.14
CA ALA A 90 -1.19 -9.19 -1.99
C ALA A 90 -2.33 -8.16 -2.16
N ARG A 91 -2.33 -7.45 -3.30
CA ARG A 91 -3.48 -6.92 -4.08
C ARG A 91 -3.15 -5.57 -4.75
N PHE A 92 -3.66 -5.41 -5.97
CA PHE A 92 -4.16 -4.13 -6.45
C PHE A 92 -5.53 -3.91 -5.81
N ARG A 93 -5.72 -2.83 -5.05
CA ARG A 93 -7.06 -2.43 -4.58
C ARG A 93 -7.48 -1.18 -5.33
N SER A 94 -8.59 -1.29 -6.06
CA SER A 94 -9.39 -0.15 -6.45
C SER A 94 -10.06 0.37 -5.18
N PHE A 95 -9.81 1.63 -4.83
CA PHE A 95 -10.60 2.33 -3.83
C PHE A 95 -11.74 3.00 -4.62
N ILE A 96 -12.84 2.28 -4.76
CA ILE A 96 -14.14 2.84 -5.16
C ILE A 96 -14.89 3.19 -3.88
#